data_AF-B4NTG8-F1
#
_entry.id   AF-B4NTG8-F1
#
_cell.length_a   1.000
_cell.length_b   1.000
_cell.length_c   1.000
_cell.angle_alpha   90.00
_cell.angle_beta   90.00
_cell.angle_gamma   90.00
#
_symmetry.space_group_name_H-M   'P 1'
#
loop_
_entity.id
_entity.type
_entity.pdbx_description
1 polymer ?
#
loop_
_entity_poly.entity_id
_entity_poly.type
_entity_poly.pdbx_seq_one_letter_code
_entity_poly.pdbx_strand_id
1 'polypeptide(L)'
;MALCQTSVLKVYHAVIEDVITNVRDAFLDEGVDEQVLQEMKQVWRNKLLASKAVELSPDSGDGSHPPPIVANNPKVSETEP
;
A
#
# COMPACT_ATOMS: atom_id res chain seq x y z
N MET A 1 -8.71 8.45 17.72
CA MET A 1 -7.34 8.24 17.19
C MET A 1 -7.26 8.28 15.64
N ALA A 2 -8.35 8.19 14.89
CA ALA A 2 -8.28 8.23 13.41
C ALA A 2 -7.82 9.61 12.85
N LEU A 3 -8.24 10.73 13.45
CA LEU A 3 -7.85 12.07 13.00
C LEU A 3 -6.33 12.35 13.09
N CYS A 4 -5.67 11.84 14.14
CA CYS A 4 -4.23 12.02 14.29
C CYS A 4 -3.43 11.17 13.29
N GLN A 5 -3.93 9.99 12.90
CA GLN A 5 -3.32 9.19 11.82
C GLN A 5 -3.35 9.93 10.48
N THR A 6 -4.46 10.58 10.13
CA THR A 6 -4.58 11.36 8.89
C THR A 6 -3.63 12.57 8.87
N SER A 7 -3.46 13.28 10.01
CA SER A 7 -2.51 14.40 10.09
C SER A 7 -1.07 13.93 9.97
N VAL A 8 -0.71 12.81 10.60
CA VAL A 8 0.64 12.23 10.53
C VAL A 8 0.96 11.81 9.09
N LEU A 9 0.02 11.16 8.39
CA LEU A 9 0.17 10.81 6.98
C LEU A 9 0.41 12.05 6.11
N LYS A 10 -0.40 13.10 6.31
CA LYS A 10 -0.25 14.37 5.58
C LYS A 10 1.14 15.00 5.78
N VAL A 11 1.67 14.96 7.00
CA VAL A 11 3.02 15.47 7.29
C VAL A 11 4.08 14.66 6.55
N TYR A 12 4.03 13.33 6.61
CA TYR A 12 4.98 12.51 5.86
C TYR A 12 4.93 12.78 4.35
N HIS A 13 3.74 12.88 3.78
CA HIS A 13 3.58 13.23 2.37
C HIS A 13 4.16 14.61 2.04
N ALA A 14 3.84 15.63 2.85
CA ALA A 14 4.34 16.99 2.63
C ALA A 14 5.88 17.05 2.69
N VAL A 15 6.49 16.39 3.67
CA VAL A 15 7.95 16.34 3.81
C VAL A 15 8.60 15.61 2.63
N ILE A 16 8.00 14.52 2.15
CA ILE A 16 8.51 13.80 0.97
C ILE A 16 8.46 14.72 -0.26
N GLU A 17 7.34 15.39 -0.53
CA GLU A 17 7.23 16.27 -1.69
C GLU A 17 8.18 17.48 -1.61
N ASP A 18 8.33 18.07 -0.42
CA ASP A 18 9.25 19.19 -0.19
C ASP A 18 10.70 18.78 -0.44
N VAL A 19 11.15 17.66 0.15
CA VAL A 19 12.52 17.17 -0.04
C VAL A 19 12.79 16.85 -1.51
N ILE A 20 11.88 16.15 -2.20
CA ILE A 20 12.06 15.83 -3.62
C ILE A 20 12.15 17.10 -4.48
N THR A 21 11.33 18.10 -4.19
CA THR A 21 11.36 19.37 -4.93
C THR A 21 12.67 20.12 -4.68
N ASN A 22 13.11 20.20 -3.42
CA ASN A 22 14.27 20.98 -3.02
C ASN A 22 15.61 20.35 -3.44
N VAL A 23 15.70 19.02 -3.51
CA VAL A 23 16.94 18.33 -3.91
C VAL A 23 17.04 18.09 -5.42
N ARG A 24 16.00 18.39 -6.20
CA ARG A 24 16.00 18.21 -7.66
C ARG A 24 17.17 18.91 -8.32
N ASP A 25 17.40 20.18 -7.97
CA ASP A 25 18.47 20.98 -8.58
C ASP A 25 19.85 20.39 -8.28
N ALA A 26 20.05 19.88 -7.06
CA ALA A 26 21.28 19.20 -6.67
C ALA A 26 21.53 17.91 -7.49
N PHE A 27 20.48 17.13 -7.77
CA PHE A 27 20.60 15.96 -8.64
C PHE A 27 21.01 16.36 -10.06
N LEU A 28 20.43 17.42 -10.60
CA LEU A 28 20.76 17.91 -11.94
C LEU A 28 22.18 18.49 -12.01
N ASP A 29 22.63 19.21 -10.98
CA ASP A 29 23.99 19.75 -10.88
C ASP A 29 25.05 18.63 -10.83
N GLU A 30 24.73 17.52 -10.15
CA GLU A 30 25.55 16.31 -10.13
C GLU A 30 25.41 15.45 -11.42
N GLY A 31 24.57 15.86 -12.38
CA GLY A 31 24.33 15.13 -13.62
C GLY A 31 23.55 13.83 -13.43
N VAL A 32 22.83 13.70 -12.32
CA VAL A 32 21.98 12.54 -12.00
C VAL A 32 20.63 12.68 -12.68
N ASP A 33 20.16 11.60 -13.30
CA ASP A 33 18.89 11.57 -14.02
C ASP A 33 17.69 11.75 -13.06
N GLU A 34 16.69 12.53 -13.49
CA GLU A 34 15.45 12.77 -12.72
C GLU A 34 14.73 11.44 -12.40
N GLN A 35 14.87 10.40 -13.23
CA GLN A 35 14.32 9.08 -12.95
C GLN A 35 14.87 8.49 -11.64
N VAL A 36 16.14 8.74 -11.32
CA VAL A 36 16.76 8.28 -10.07
C VAL A 36 16.15 9.00 -8.86
N LEU A 37 15.87 10.31 -9.00
CA LEU A 37 15.16 11.08 -7.98
C LEU A 37 13.73 10.54 -7.75
N GLN A 38 13.04 10.17 -8.82
CA GLN A 38 11.71 9.54 -8.73
C GLN A 38 11.77 8.13 -8.14
N GLU A 39 12.79 7.34 -8.42
CA GLU A 39 13.01 6.05 -7.77
C GLU A 39 13.29 6.21 -6.28
N MET A 40 14.11 7.18 -5.87
CA MET A 40 14.36 7.51 -4.47
C MET A 40 13.04 7.83 -3.74
N LYS A 41 12.18 8.66 -4.34
CA LYS A 41 10.84 8.98 -3.83
C LYS A 41 10.00 7.72 -3.65
N GLN A 42 10.00 6.83 -4.63
CA GLN A 42 9.23 5.60 -4.59
C GLN A 42 9.72 4.64 -3.50
N VAL A 43 11.04 4.45 -3.39
CA VAL A 43 11.65 3.63 -2.34
C VAL A 43 11.33 4.19 -0.96
N TRP A 44 11.43 5.50 -0.77
CA TRP A 44 11.11 6.14 0.51
C TRP A 44 9.65 5.91 0.92
N ARG A 45 8.69 6.09 0.02
CA ARG A 45 7.27 5.80 0.28
C ARG A 45 7.03 4.34 0.64
N ASN A 46 7.63 3.41 -0.10
CA ASN A 46 7.51 1.98 0.22
C ASN A 46 8.09 1.65 1.59
N LYS A 47 9.24 2.24 1.95
CA LYS A 47 9.84 2.07 3.28
C LYS A 47 8.98 2.68 4.39
N LEU A 48 8.34 3.82 4.15
CA LEU A 48 7.40 4.44 5.10
C LEU A 48 6.21 3.51 5.38
N LEU A 49 5.61 2.93 4.33
CA LEU A 49 4.51 1.96 4.47
C LEU A 49 4.97 0.69 5.22
N ALA A 50 6.15 0.16 4.86
CA ALA A 50 6.71 -1.03 5.51
C ALA A 50 7.07 -0.79 6.99
N SER A 51 7.40 0.44 7.37
CA SER A 51 7.74 0.82 8.74
C SER A 51 6.54 0.76 9.70
N LYS A 52 5.31 0.58 9.19
CA LYS A 52 4.05 0.66 9.96
C LYS A 52 3.86 1.97 10.75
N ALA A 53 4.61 3.03 10.42
CA ALA A 53 4.48 4.34 11.05
C ALA A 53 3.10 4.99 10.75
N VAL A 54 2.44 4.54 9.69
CA VAL A 54 1.10 4.95 9.29
C VAL A 54 0.34 3.68 8.91
N GLU A 55 -0.37 3.09 9.88
CA GLU A 55 -1.41 2.11 9.55
C GLU A 55 -2.52 2.86 8.79
N LEU A 56 -2.49 2.75 7.46
CA LEU A 56 -3.72 2.79 6.67
C LEU A 56 -4.52 1.58 7.16
N SER A 57 -5.31 1.70 8.22
CA SER A 57 -6.34 0.70 8.47
C SER A 57 -7.19 0.71 7.20
N PRO A 58 -7.19 -0.37 6.38
CA PRO A 58 -8.36 -0.58 5.55
C PRO A 58 -9.50 -0.65 6.56
N ASP A 59 -10.42 0.30 6.46
CA ASP A 59 -11.66 0.23 7.19
C ASP A 59 -12.20 -1.19 7.07
N SER A 60 -12.52 -1.75 8.23
CA SER A 60 -13.14 -3.05 8.33
C SER A 60 -14.54 -2.94 7.72
N GLY A 61 -14.74 -3.53 6.54
CA GLY A 61 -16.02 -3.52 5.85
C GLY A 61 -15.80 -3.46 4.35
N ASP A 62 -15.55 -4.57 3.68
CA ASP A 62 -16.67 -5.38 3.24
C ASP A 62 -16.18 -6.80 2.97
N GLY A 63 -16.37 -7.66 3.97
CA GLY A 63 -16.33 -9.11 3.81
C GLY A 63 -17.59 -9.62 3.11
N SER A 64 -18.05 -9.01 2.01
CA SER A 64 -19.07 -9.64 1.17
C SER A 64 -18.43 -10.70 0.27
N HIS A 65 -17.85 -11.72 0.92
CA HIS A 65 -17.81 -13.02 0.29
C HIS A 65 -19.23 -13.60 0.43
N PRO A 66 -20.04 -13.69 -0.65
CA PRO A 66 -21.24 -14.50 -0.57
C PRO A 66 -20.82 -15.92 -0.17
N PRO A 67 -21.53 -16.59 0.76
CA PRO A 67 -21.19 -17.95 1.12
C PRO A 67 -21.26 -18.83 -0.14
N PRO A 68 -20.26 -19.69 -0.41
CA PRO A 68 -20.47 -20.76 -1.38
C PRO A 68 -21.58 -21.63 -0.82
N ILE A 69 -22.69 -21.75 -1.57
CA ILE A 69 -23.74 -22.71 -1.26
C ILE A 69 -23.10 -24.10 -1.20
N VAL A 70 -22.92 -24.60 0.03
CA VAL A 70 -22.51 -25.97 0.31
C VAL A 70 -23.65 -26.90 -0.08
N ALA A 71 -23.74 -27.24 -1.37
CA ALA A 71 -24.49 -28.41 -1.80
C ALA A 71 -23.70 -29.66 -1.40
N ASN A 72 -23.75 -29.96 -0.10
CA ASN A 72 -23.48 -31.29 0.43
C ASN A 72 -24.46 -32.26 -0.24
N ASN A 73 -23.96 -33.14 -1.10
CA ASN A 73 -24.54 -34.48 -1.19
C ASN A 73 -23.42 -35.52 -1.28
N PRO A 74 -23.37 -36.50 -0.36
CA PRO A 74 -22.32 -37.50 -0.32
C PRO A 74 -22.43 -38.51 -1.46
N LYS A 75 -21.26 -38.87 -1.97
CA LYS A 75 -20.96 -40.01 -2.83
C LYS A 75 -21.60 -41.30 -2.30
N VAL A 76 -22.41 -41.96 -3.11
CA VAL A 76 -22.60 -43.42 -3.08
C VAL A 76 -22.22 -43.96 -4.46
N SER A 77 -21.16 -44.76 -4.46
CA SER A 77 -20.66 -45.57 -5.55
C SER A 77 -21.32 -46.95 -5.50
N GLU A 78 -21.22 -47.73 -6.59
CA GLU A 78 -21.46 -49.19 -6.69
C GLU A 78 -22.94 -49.58 -6.97
N THR A 79 -23.36 -50.51 -7.84
CA THR A 79 -22.85 -51.32 -8.98
C THR A 79 -24.09 -51.99 -9.62
N GLU A 80 -23.95 -52.41 -10.87
CA GLU A 80 -24.84 -53.20 -11.75
C GLU A 80 -25.77 -54.26 -11.10
N PRO A 81 -26.83 -54.68 -11.83
CA PRO A 81 -26.68 -55.86 -12.72
C PRO A 81 -27.17 -55.67 -14.16
#